data_AF-A0A9E3QJJ6-F1
#
_entry.id   AF-A0A9E3QJJ6-F1
#
_cell.length_a   1.000
_cell.length_b   1.000
_cell.length_c   1.000
_cell.angle_alpha   90.00
_cell.angle_beta   90.00
_cell.angle_gamma   90.00
#
_symmetry.space_group_name_H-M   'P 1'
#
loop_
_entity.id
_entity.type
_entity.pdbx_description
1 polymer ?
#
loop_
_entity_poly.entity_id
_entity_poly.type
_entity_poly.pdbx_seq_one_letter_code
_entity_poly.pdbx_strand_id
1 'polypeptide(L)'
;MARRKPSPKDAVVRQLHEALKRHYQPAHSAAKIAVKRYNSASVRVRIIDPDFEGQSLTARDDAIWEILDRLPDEVRSEIGLLLLLTPREAETSLMNLEFEKPAASPL
;
A
#
# COMPACT_ATOMS: atom_id res chain seq x y z
N MET A 1 3.69 27.77 16.53
CA MET A 1 2.98 26.47 16.45
C MET A 1 4.01 25.37 16.25
N ALA A 2 4.21 24.49 17.24
CA ALA A 2 5.20 23.42 17.14
C ALA A 2 4.69 22.32 16.20
N ARG A 3 5.43 22.04 15.11
CA ARG A 3 5.20 20.85 14.28
C ARG A 3 5.49 19.62 15.14
N ARG A 4 4.44 18.89 15.54
CA ARG A 4 4.54 17.61 16.23
C ARG A 4 5.33 16.65 15.34
N LYS A 5 6.49 16.16 15.82
CA LYS A 5 7.26 15.15 15.09
C LYS A 5 6.36 13.92 14.86
N PRO A 6 6.28 13.38 13.63
CA PRO A 6 5.50 12.18 13.37
C PRO A 6 6.03 11.04 14.24
N SER A 7 5.13 10.23 14.79
CA SER A 7 5.54 9.09 15.61
C SER A 7 6.38 8.12 14.76
N PRO A 8 7.29 7.34 15.36
CA PRO A 8 8.06 6.33 14.62
C PRO A 8 7.18 5.38 13.81
N LYS A 9 5.97 5.06 14.32
CA LYS A 9 4.96 4.23 13.64
C LYS A 9 4.40 4.86 12.36
N ASP A 10 4.33 6.19 12.30
CA ASP A 10 3.91 6.90 11.09
C ASP A 10 5.08 7.07 10.10
N ALA A 11 6.32 6.82 10.53
CA ALA A 11 7.49 6.89 9.67
C ALA A 11 7.50 5.75 8.64
N VAL A 12 7.10 4.53 9.01
CA VAL A 12 6.97 3.39 8.08
C VAL A 12 5.89 3.66 7.02
N VAL A 13 4.70 4.08 7.46
CA VAL A 13 3.60 4.45 6.54
C VAL A 13 4.05 5.53 5.56
N ARG A 14 4.74 6.57 6.05
CA ARG A 14 5.28 7.64 5.20
C ARG A 14 6.33 7.12 4.23
N GLN A 15 7.27 6.28 4.68
CA GLN A 15 8.35 5.76 3.82
C GLN A 15 7.79 4.91 2.67
N LEU A 16 6.85 4.00 2.97
CA LEU A 16 6.15 3.21 1.96
C LEU A 16 5.41 4.10 0.96
N HIS A 17 4.62 5.05 1.48
CA HIS A 17 3.85 5.96 0.62
C HIS A 17 4.77 6.80 -0.28
N GLU A 18 5.84 7.39 0.26
CA GLU A 18 6.77 8.22 -0.51
C GLU A 18 7.57 7.40 -1.53
N ALA A 19 7.95 6.16 -1.22
CA ALA A 19 8.63 5.29 -2.17
C ALA A 19 7.74 4.98 -3.38
N LEU A 20 6.49 4.55 -3.14
CA LEU A 20 5.54 4.27 -4.20
C LEU A 20 5.18 5.55 -4.97
N LYS A 21 4.97 6.67 -4.29
CA LYS A 21 4.69 7.96 -4.93
C LYS A 21 5.86 8.44 -5.81
N ARG A 22 7.11 8.20 -5.39
CA ARG A 22 8.30 8.65 -6.13
C ARG A 22 8.63 7.74 -7.31
N HIS A 23 8.45 6.43 -7.15
CA HIS A 23 8.97 5.45 -8.11
C HIS A 23 7.88 4.76 -8.95
N TYR A 24 6.63 4.73 -8.49
CA TYR A 24 5.51 4.11 -9.21
C TYR A 24 4.60 5.15 -9.87
N GLN A 25 4.09 6.12 -9.08
CA GLN A 25 3.09 7.10 -9.54
C GLN A 25 3.46 7.89 -10.80
N PRO A 26 4.73 8.25 -11.09
CA PRO A 26 5.07 9.00 -12.29
C PRO A 26 4.76 8.26 -13.60
N ALA A 27 4.90 6.93 -13.60
CA ALA A 27 4.54 6.08 -14.74
C ALA A 27 3.05 5.73 -14.75
N HIS A 28 2.41 5.76 -13.58
CA HIS A 28 1.02 5.36 -13.37
C HIS A 28 0.19 6.51 -12.82
N SER A 29 -0.02 7.56 -13.62
CA SER A 29 -0.67 8.79 -13.16
C SER A 29 -2.11 8.58 -12.67
N ALA A 30 -2.78 7.53 -13.14
CA ALA A 30 -4.14 7.17 -12.73
C ALA A 30 -4.20 6.30 -11.46
N ALA A 31 -3.06 5.79 -10.99
CA ALA A 31 -3.01 4.95 -9.80
C ALA A 31 -3.47 5.70 -8.55
N LYS A 32 -4.21 5.00 -7.70
CA LYS A 32 -4.61 5.45 -6.36
C LYS A 32 -3.89 4.61 -5.33
N ILE A 33 -2.91 5.21 -4.66
CA ILE A 33 -2.09 4.57 -3.63
C ILE A 33 -2.63 4.93 -2.25
N ALA A 34 -2.96 3.91 -1.46
CA ALA A 34 -3.33 4.05 -0.06
C ALA A 34 -2.41 3.20 0.81
N VAL A 35 -1.78 3.82 1.80
CA VAL A 35 -0.94 3.15 2.80
C VAL A 35 -1.48 3.50 4.16
N LYS A 36 -1.82 2.50 4.97
CA LYS A 36 -2.36 2.75 6.30
C LYS A 36 -1.91 1.72 7.32
N ARG A 37 -1.73 2.18 8.54
CA ARG A 37 -1.45 1.31 9.68
C ARG A 37 -2.72 0.56 10.07
N TYR A 38 -2.62 -0.76 10.13
CA TYR A 38 -3.72 -1.62 10.59
C TYR A 38 -3.61 -1.89 12.08
N ASN A 39 -2.40 -2.20 12.58
CA ASN A 39 -2.13 -2.34 14.01
C ASN A 39 -0.68 -1.94 14.34
N SER A 40 -0.20 -2.26 15.54
CA SER A 40 1.14 -1.89 16.03
C SER A 40 2.29 -2.47 15.20
N ALA A 41 2.08 -3.58 14.48
CA ALA A 41 3.09 -4.32 13.75
C ALA A 41 2.75 -4.53 12.26
N SER A 42 1.62 -4.00 11.78
CA SER A 42 1.15 -4.24 10.43
C SER A 42 0.66 -2.96 9.75
N VAL A 43 1.15 -2.77 8.53
CA VAL A 43 0.74 -1.76 7.56
C VAL A 43 0.11 -2.49 6.38
N ARG A 44 -1.00 -1.96 5.89
CA ARG A 44 -1.65 -2.41 4.67
C ARG A 44 -1.42 -1.39 3.57
N VAL A 45 -1.02 -1.88 2.40
CA VAL A 45 -0.82 -1.12 1.18
C VAL A 45 -1.87 -1.54 0.17
N ARG A 46 -2.48 -0.58 -0.49
CA ARG A 46 -3.39 -0.81 -1.61
C ARG A 46 -3.03 0.12 -2.77
N ILE A 47 -2.95 -0.45 -3.96
CA ILE A 47 -2.80 0.27 -5.21
C ILE A 47 -3.97 -0.13 -6.10
N ILE A 48 -4.78 0.86 -6.46
CA ILE A 48 -5.82 0.69 -7.47
C ILE A 48 -5.34 1.37 -8.74
N ASP A 49 -5.13 0.60 -9.80
CA ASP A 49 -4.51 1.09 -11.03
C ASP A 49 -5.15 0.47 -12.28
N PRO A 50 -5.68 1.26 -13.22
CA PRO A 50 -6.19 0.71 -14.49
C PRO A 50 -5.11 -0.04 -15.30
N ASP A 51 -3.83 0.30 -15.14
CA ASP A 51 -2.75 -0.32 -15.93
C ASP A 51 -2.49 -1.79 -15.54
N PHE A 52 -3.06 -2.25 -14.43
CA PHE A 52 -3.06 -3.66 -14.04
C PHE A 52 -3.98 -4.55 -14.90
N GLU A 53 -4.85 -3.97 -15.72
CA GLU A 53 -5.74 -4.72 -16.60
C GLU A 53 -4.93 -5.63 -17.56
N GLY A 54 -5.32 -6.91 -17.64
CA GLY A 54 -4.61 -7.90 -18.45
C GLY A 54 -3.26 -8.38 -17.89
N GLN A 55 -2.76 -7.80 -16.79
CA GLN A 55 -1.57 -8.30 -16.09
C GLN A 55 -1.92 -9.45 -15.15
N SER A 56 -1.01 -10.43 -15.02
CA SER A 56 -1.12 -11.47 -13.99
C SER A 56 -0.83 -10.91 -12.61
N LEU A 57 -1.36 -11.54 -11.56
CA LEU A 57 -1.09 -11.14 -10.17
C LEU A 57 0.41 -11.09 -9.87
N THR A 58 1.17 -12.08 -10.34
CA THR A 58 2.63 -12.13 -10.16
C THR A 58 3.33 -10.96 -10.83
N ALA A 59 2.96 -10.60 -12.08
CA ALA A 59 3.57 -9.46 -12.76
C ALA A 59 3.32 -8.14 -12.02
N ARG A 60 2.11 -7.96 -11.47
CA ARG A 60 1.77 -6.81 -10.64
C ARG A 60 2.60 -6.80 -9.36
N ASP A 61 2.69 -7.93 -8.67
CA ASP A 61 3.48 -8.07 -7.44
C ASP A 61 4.96 -7.78 -7.70
N ASP A 62 5.57 -8.39 -8.72
CA ASP A 62 6.99 -8.19 -9.07
C ASP A 62 7.30 -6.70 -9.29
N ALA A 63 6.45 -6.00 -10.05
CA ALA A 63 6.63 -4.57 -10.32
C ALA A 63 6.60 -3.71 -9.05
N ILE A 64 5.73 -4.05 -8.09
CA ILE A 64 5.63 -3.30 -6.83
C ILE A 64 6.75 -3.69 -5.87
N TRP A 65 7.11 -4.97 -5.78
CA TRP A 65 8.20 -5.45 -4.94
C TRP A 65 9.56 -4.91 -5.40
N GLU A 66 9.80 -4.69 -6.69
CA GLU A 66 11.03 -4.04 -7.17
C GLU A 66 11.27 -2.64 -6.56
N ILE A 67 10.18 -1.93 -6.22
CA ILE A 67 10.23 -0.63 -5.55
C ILE A 67 10.37 -0.83 -4.05
N LEU A 68 9.52 -1.69 -3.47
CA LEU A 68 9.48 -1.92 -2.02
C LEU A 68 10.78 -2.51 -1.50
N ASP A 69 11.46 -3.36 -2.27
CA ASP A 69 12.71 -4.02 -1.90
C ASP A 69 13.91 -3.09 -1.73
N ARG A 70 13.77 -1.84 -2.17
CA ARG A 70 14.76 -0.78 -1.97
C ARG A 70 14.64 -0.14 -0.58
N LEU A 71 13.57 -0.43 0.16
CA LEU A 71 13.36 0.07 1.52
C LEU A 71 14.07 -0.82 2.55
N PRO A 72 14.43 -0.26 3.72
CA PRO A 72 14.99 -1.03 4.82
C PRO A 72 14.11 -2.22 5.22
N ASP A 73 14.72 -3.34 5.60
CA ASP A 73 14.01 -4.58 5.98
C ASP A 73 12.95 -4.34 7.04
N GLU A 74 13.27 -3.55 8.06
CA GLU A 74 12.37 -3.11 9.13
C GLU A 74 11.11 -2.37 8.65
N VAL A 75 11.18 -1.70 7.50
CA VAL A 75 10.02 -1.05 6.86
C VAL A 75 9.22 -2.08 6.05
N ARG A 76 9.91 -2.96 5.31
CA ARG A 76 9.29 -3.99 4.46
C ARG A 76 8.57 -5.05 5.28
N SER A 77 9.15 -5.46 6.40
CA SER A 77 8.60 -6.50 7.29
C SER A 77 7.28 -6.10 7.94
N GLU A 78 6.96 -4.81 7.99
CA GLU A 78 5.67 -4.34 8.51
C GLU A 78 4.53 -4.43 7.48
N ILE A 79 4.81 -4.72 6.19
CA ILE A 79 3.77 -4.89 5.19
C ILE A 79 3.04 -6.21 5.45
N GLY A 80 1.84 -6.12 6.02
CA GLY A 80 1.01 -7.31 6.29
C GLY A 80 -0.01 -7.61 5.19
N LEU A 81 -0.28 -6.66 4.30
CA LEU A 81 -1.17 -6.84 3.16
C LEU A 81 -0.77 -5.90 2.03
N LEU A 82 -0.67 -6.46 0.83
CA LEU A 82 -0.51 -5.72 -0.42
C LEU A 82 -1.70 -6.07 -1.33
N LEU A 83 -2.51 -5.07 -1.66
CA LEU A 83 -3.66 -5.22 -2.56
C LEU A 83 -3.41 -4.47 -3.87
N LEU A 84 -3.29 -5.22 -4.97
CA LEU A 84 -3.02 -4.69 -6.32
C LEU A 84 -4.20 -4.98 -7.22
N LEU A 85 -5.05 -3.97 -7.43
CA LEU A 85 -6.36 -4.15 -8.04
C LEU A 85 -6.55 -3.19 -9.22
N THR A 86 -7.27 -3.64 -10.26
CA THR A 86 -7.86 -2.70 -11.21
C THR A 86 -9.04 -1.97 -10.55
N PRO A 87 -9.50 -0.83 -11.11
CA PRO A 87 -10.70 -0.16 -10.63
C PRO A 87 -11.92 -1.10 -10.61
N ARG A 88 -12.07 -1.96 -11.62
CA ARG A 88 -13.15 -2.94 -11.72
C ARG A 88 -13.06 -4.02 -10.65
N GLU A 89 -11.87 -4.56 -10.42
CA GLU A 89 -11.65 -5.55 -9.36
C GLU A 89 -11.93 -4.97 -7.96
N ALA A 90 -11.62 -3.68 -7.76
CA ALA A 90 -11.85 -3.00 -6.48
C ALA A 90 -13.35 -2.89 -6.11
N GLU A 91 -14.26 -2.86 -7.07
CA GLU A 91 -15.71 -2.77 -6.82
C GLU A 91 -16.26 -4.06 -6.18
N THR A 92 -15.72 -5.22 -6.56
CA THR A 92 -16.22 -6.54 -6.11
C THR A 92 -15.32 -7.22 -5.09
N SER A 93 -14.14 -6.66 -4.82
CA SER A 93 -13.16 -7.28 -3.93
C SER A 93 -13.58 -7.17 -2.46
N LEU A 94 -13.84 -8.32 -1.83
CA LEU A 94 -14.08 -8.42 -0.38
C LEU A 94 -12.89 -7.88 0.44
N MET A 95 -11.67 -8.12 -0.04
CA MET A 95 -10.46 -7.60 0.61
C MET A 95 -10.32 -6.09 0.46
N ASN A 96 -10.84 -5.50 -0.62
CA ASN A 96 -10.91 -4.06 -0.77
C ASN A 96 -11.94 -3.43 0.19
N LEU A 97 -13.10 -4.07 0.36
CA LEU A 97 -14.11 -3.67 1.34
C LEU A 97 -13.57 -3.75 2.77
N GLU A 98 -12.92 -4.86 3.14
CA GLU A 98 -12.26 -5.05 4.43
C GLU A 98 -11.06 -4.09 4.60
N PHE A 99 -10.41 -3.71 3.51
CA PHE A 99 -9.43 -2.63 3.55
C PHE A 99 -10.14 -1.34 3.94
N GLU A 100 -11.20 -0.89 3.27
CA GLU A 100 -11.87 0.40 3.57
C GLU A 100 -12.51 0.44 4.96
N LYS A 101 -13.29 -0.60 5.29
CA LYS A 101 -14.05 -0.74 6.52
C LYS A 101 -13.59 -2.02 7.21
N PRO A 102 -12.44 -2.01 7.89
CA PRO A 102 -11.97 -3.20 8.58
C PRO A 102 -13.01 -3.62 9.60
N ALA A 103 -13.37 -4.90 9.60
CA ALA A 103 -14.12 -5.48 10.69
C ALA A 103 -13.38 -5.16 11.99
N ALA A 104 -14.11 -4.78 13.04
CA ALA A 104 -13.50 -4.43 14.31
C ALA A 104 -12.63 -5.60 14.79
N SER A 105 -11.30 -5.45 14.72
CA SER A 105 -10.41 -6.39 15.36
C SER A 105 -10.47 -6.13 16.86
N PRO A 106 -10.80 -7.15 17.68
CA PRO A 106 -10.54 -7.07 19.10
C PRO A 106 -9.02 -7.17 19.26
N LEU A 107 -8.35 -6.02 19.32
CA LEU A 107 -7.01 -5.94 19.91
C LEU A 107 -7.16 -5.82 21.42
#